data_AF-A0A806JA73-F1
#
_entry.id   AF-A0A806JA73-F1
#
_cell.length_a   1.000
_cell.length_b   1.000
_cell.length_c   1.000
_cell.angle_alpha   90.00
_cell.angle_beta   90.00
_cell.angle_gamma   90.00
#
_symmetry.space_group_name_H-M   'P 1'
#
loop_
_entity.id
_entity.type
_entity.pdbx_description
1 polymer ?
#
loop_
_entity_poly.entity_id
_entity_poly.type
_entity_poly.pdbx_seq_one_letter_code
_entity_poly.pdbx_strand_id
1 'polypeptide(L)'
;MYRLQTTVEAEDPKLLYHQIIENIDKDSINNKIKQSIKILSSKLVELHKNEWDGIWIRITSNFMLIARVKEMDLILGNPPWVKWEFLPQNYAEKIKSLCIDRKLFSGQSYMGAISLNLCALIANVTSDKWLTNKGLLAFLMPKTIMTQDSYAGFRNFYLSDGSRMYLSEIDDWSNAGNPFIVTTEKFMTYFYEKNPVDYSNGIPINLFYKKSNVKITEVNRFHTFEKVKDFFQIKDGMAYQLSENRTGFTLLPERDYTILRKLKLISGTSDYKARSGVEFTPAEVYFIEPEKRTSKNTFYFRNSEFKNSVYKVAKN
;
A
#
# COMPACT_ATOMS: atom_id res chain seq x y z
N MET A 1 -23.06 5.93 -20.76
CA MET A 1 -21.86 5.22 -21.27
C MET A 1 -22.19 4.41 -22.52
N TYR A 2 -23.09 3.42 -22.47
CA TYR A 2 -23.50 2.61 -23.63
C TYR A 2 -23.89 3.44 -24.87
N ARG A 3 -24.74 4.46 -24.70
CA ARG A 3 -25.17 5.34 -25.80
C ARG A 3 -24.05 6.17 -26.46
N LEU A 4 -22.95 6.48 -25.76
CA LEU A 4 -21.83 7.21 -26.37
C LEU A 4 -20.94 6.25 -27.17
N GLN A 5 -20.84 5.01 -26.70
CA GLN A 5 -20.05 3.97 -27.36
C GLN A 5 -20.69 3.54 -28.67
N THR A 6 -22.02 3.36 -28.71
CA THR A 6 -22.77 3.11 -29.94
C THR A 6 -22.60 4.21 -30.99
N THR A 7 -22.43 5.46 -30.56
CA THR A 7 -22.24 6.61 -31.47
C THR A 7 -20.83 6.65 -32.05
N VAL A 8 -19.82 6.19 -31.31
CA VAL A 8 -18.48 5.99 -31.84
C VAL A 8 -18.44 4.84 -32.84
N GLU A 9 -19.15 3.74 -32.54
CA GLU A 9 -19.31 2.60 -33.46
C GLU A 9 -20.06 2.97 -34.75
N ALA A 10 -20.94 3.98 -34.69
CA ALA A 10 -21.58 4.57 -35.86
C ALA A 10 -20.66 5.50 -36.68
N GLU A 11 -19.41 5.69 -36.26
CA GLU A 11 -18.38 6.44 -36.95
C GLU A 11 -18.73 7.91 -37.31
N ASP A 12 -19.65 8.53 -36.55
CA ASP A 12 -20.12 9.90 -36.77
C ASP A 12 -19.64 10.86 -35.65
N PRO A 13 -18.58 11.66 -35.90
CA PRO A 13 -18.09 12.64 -34.94
C PRO A 13 -19.07 13.75 -34.59
N LYS A 14 -19.97 14.11 -35.52
CA LYS A 14 -20.95 15.19 -35.29
C LYS A 14 -22.04 14.70 -34.34
N LEU A 15 -22.54 13.49 -34.56
CA LEU A 15 -23.51 12.87 -33.68
C LEU A 15 -22.97 12.75 -32.25
N LEU A 16 -21.71 12.31 -32.10
CA LEU A 16 -21.04 12.23 -30.80
C LEU A 16 -20.89 13.62 -30.13
N TYR A 17 -20.48 14.63 -30.90
CA TYR A 17 -20.37 16.01 -30.42
C TYR A 17 -21.70 16.53 -29.88
N HIS A 18 -22.78 16.39 -30.66
CA HIS A 18 -24.12 16.84 -30.26
C HIS A 18 -24.58 16.13 -29.00
N GLN A 19 -24.41 14.82 -28.94
CA GLN A 19 -24.79 14.01 -27.79
C GLN A 19 -24.04 14.41 -26.52
N ILE A 20 -22.75 14.76 -26.60
CA ILE A 20 -22.00 15.25 -25.43
C ILE A 20 -22.50 16.64 -25.01
N ILE A 21 -22.67 17.57 -25.94
CA ILE A 21 -23.10 18.95 -25.66
C ILE A 21 -24.50 18.99 -25.04
N GLU A 22 -25.43 18.17 -25.52
CA GLU A 22 -26.80 18.10 -24.98
C GLU A 22 -26.87 17.67 -23.52
N ASN A 23 -25.82 17.01 -23.01
CA ASN A 23 -25.73 16.57 -21.62
C ASN A 23 -24.95 17.54 -20.73
N ILE A 24 -24.55 18.71 -21.24
CA ILE A 24 -23.85 19.75 -20.49
C ILE A 24 -24.77 20.96 -20.36
N ASP A 25 -24.80 21.56 -19.18
CA ASP A 25 -25.58 22.75 -18.91
C ASP A 25 -25.14 23.95 -19.79
N LYS A 26 -26.11 24.69 -20.34
CA LYS A 26 -25.86 25.73 -21.34
C LYS A 26 -25.02 26.88 -20.79
N ASP A 27 -25.18 27.18 -19.52
CA ASP A 27 -24.45 28.26 -18.83
C ASP A 27 -22.99 27.86 -18.51
N SER A 28 -22.68 26.57 -18.59
CA SER A 28 -21.34 26.01 -18.36
C SER A 28 -20.52 25.84 -19.66
N ILE A 29 -21.04 26.25 -20.82
CA ILE A 29 -20.40 26.02 -22.13
C ILE A 29 -20.02 27.35 -22.79
N ASN A 30 -18.73 27.51 -23.11
CA ASN A 30 -18.24 28.58 -23.98
C ASN A 30 -17.70 28.03 -25.32
N ASN A 31 -17.34 28.92 -26.23
CA ASN A 31 -16.84 28.54 -27.56
C ASN A 31 -15.58 27.66 -27.50
N LYS A 32 -14.70 27.89 -26.50
CA LYS A 32 -13.49 27.10 -26.31
C LYS A 32 -13.84 25.66 -25.92
N ILE A 33 -14.78 25.48 -25.00
CA ILE A 33 -15.28 24.16 -24.58
C ILE A 33 -15.94 23.43 -25.75
N LYS A 34 -16.79 24.11 -26.54
CA LYS A 34 -17.40 23.54 -27.75
C LYS A 34 -16.34 23.05 -28.74
N GLN A 35 -15.30 23.85 -28.97
CA GLN A 35 -14.21 23.47 -29.86
C GLN A 35 -13.42 22.26 -29.33
N SER A 36 -13.13 22.22 -28.03
CA SER A 36 -12.47 21.07 -27.41
C SER A 36 -13.30 19.79 -27.48
N ILE A 37 -14.61 19.85 -27.25
CA ILE A 37 -15.51 18.69 -27.36
C ILE A 37 -15.60 18.22 -28.82
N LYS A 38 -15.60 19.13 -29.79
CA LYS A 38 -15.57 18.79 -31.21
C LYS A 38 -14.29 18.05 -31.58
N ILE A 39 -13.13 18.54 -31.12
CA ILE A 39 -11.83 17.89 -31.33
C ILE A 39 -11.82 16.50 -30.68
N LEU A 40 -12.28 16.39 -29.43
CA LEU A 40 -12.38 15.13 -28.71
C LEU A 40 -13.24 14.12 -29.47
N SER A 41 -14.41 14.55 -29.96
CA SER A 41 -15.34 13.68 -30.68
C SER A 41 -14.74 13.16 -31.97
N SER A 42 -14.08 14.02 -32.75
CA SER A 42 -13.33 13.60 -33.94
C SER A 42 -12.22 12.61 -33.63
N LYS A 43 -11.45 12.85 -32.54
CA LYS A 43 -10.33 11.98 -32.18
C LYS A 43 -10.78 10.61 -31.69
N LEU A 44 -11.87 10.54 -30.92
CA LEU A 44 -12.43 9.27 -30.45
C LEU A 44 -12.92 8.39 -31.61
N VAL A 45 -13.57 8.99 -32.60
CA VAL A 45 -14.00 8.27 -33.81
C VAL A 45 -12.80 7.87 -34.67
N GLU A 46 -11.80 8.74 -34.84
CA GLU A 46 -10.56 8.41 -35.56
C GLU A 46 -9.82 7.22 -34.94
N LEU A 47 -9.70 7.20 -33.60
CA LEU A 47 -9.08 6.09 -32.88
C LEU A 47 -9.85 4.77 -33.08
N HIS A 48 -11.18 4.82 -33.10
CA HIS A 48 -12.01 3.66 -33.39
C HIS A 48 -11.82 3.14 -34.81
N LYS A 49 -11.83 4.04 -35.82
CA LYS A 49 -11.59 3.70 -37.23
C LYS A 49 -10.23 3.04 -37.48
N ASN A 50 -9.23 3.42 -36.70
CA ASN A 50 -7.89 2.85 -36.80
C ASN A 50 -7.75 1.49 -36.07
N GLU A 51 -8.85 0.88 -35.62
CA GLU A 51 -8.88 -0.38 -34.84
C GLU A 51 -8.07 -0.32 -33.53
N TRP A 52 -7.81 0.88 -33.02
CA TRP A 52 -7.18 1.05 -31.71
C TRP A 52 -8.28 0.97 -30.66
N ASP A 53 -8.81 -0.23 -30.45
CA ASP A 53 -9.84 -0.65 -29.47
C ASP A 53 -10.78 0.48 -29.01
N GLY A 54 -12.08 0.41 -29.36
CA GLY A 54 -13.14 1.37 -28.99
C GLY A 54 -13.39 1.57 -27.47
N ILE A 55 -12.48 1.07 -26.62
CA ILE A 55 -12.45 1.20 -25.17
C ILE A 55 -12.15 2.62 -24.68
N TRP A 56 -11.74 3.56 -25.55
CA TRP A 56 -11.35 4.91 -25.15
C TRP A 56 -12.46 5.68 -24.43
N ILE A 57 -13.71 5.59 -24.89
CA ILE A 57 -14.84 6.20 -24.18
C ILE A 57 -14.95 5.65 -22.76
N ARG A 58 -14.78 4.34 -22.59
CA ARG A 58 -14.83 3.68 -21.27
C ARG A 58 -13.67 4.15 -20.39
N ILE A 59 -12.45 4.25 -20.92
CA ILE A 59 -11.27 4.73 -20.20
C ILE A 59 -11.48 6.19 -19.75
N THR A 60 -11.84 7.08 -20.68
CA THR A 60 -12.07 8.50 -20.37
C THR A 60 -13.21 8.68 -19.37
N SER A 61 -14.32 7.95 -19.55
CA SER A 61 -15.45 8.01 -18.63
C SER A 61 -15.07 7.53 -17.23
N ASN A 62 -14.33 6.43 -17.11
CA ASN A 62 -13.86 5.92 -15.82
C ASN A 62 -12.92 6.90 -15.12
N PHE A 63 -12.02 7.54 -15.88
CA PHE A 63 -11.14 8.57 -15.35
C PHE A 63 -11.94 9.78 -14.82
N MET A 64 -12.95 10.22 -15.57
CA MET A 64 -13.82 11.33 -15.17
C MET A 64 -14.74 10.98 -13.99
N LEU A 65 -15.18 9.72 -13.85
CA LEU A 65 -15.95 9.27 -12.70
C LEU A 65 -15.18 9.47 -11.40
N ILE A 66 -13.88 9.13 -11.39
CA ILE A 66 -13.01 9.33 -10.22
C ILE A 66 -12.91 10.82 -9.85
N ALA A 67 -12.88 11.72 -10.83
CA ALA A 67 -12.85 13.17 -10.59
C ALA A 67 -14.14 13.72 -9.96
N ARG A 68 -15.25 12.98 -10.05
CA ARG A 68 -16.54 13.34 -9.45
C ARG A 68 -16.73 12.81 -8.03
N VAL A 69 -15.91 11.85 -7.61
CA VAL A 69 -15.93 11.33 -6.23
C VAL A 69 -15.32 12.38 -5.33
N LYS A 70 -16.11 12.88 -4.36
CA LYS A 70 -15.69 13.80 -3.31
C LYS A 70 -16.59 13.56 -2.10
N GLU A 71 -16.14 14.03 -0.93
CA GLU A 71 -16.94 14.04 0.30
C GLU A 71 -17.50 12.66 0.70
N MET A 72 -16.61 11.67 0.75
CA MET A 72 -16.91 10.31 1.21
C MET A 72 -16.69 10.20 2.72
N ASP A 73 -17.69 9.72 3.45
CA ASP A 73 -17.58 9.47 4.89
C ASP A 73 -16.85 8.17 5.22
N LEU A 74 -16.81 7.23 4.27
CA LEU A 74 -16.14 5.95 4.46
C LEU A 74 -15.44 5.54 3.18
N ILE A 75 -14.14 5.28 3.28
CA ILE A 75 -13.34 4.71 2.19
C ILE A 75 -12.74 3.40 2.70
N LEU A 76 -13.21 2.28 2.14
CA LEU A 76 -12.79 0.93 2.53
C LEU A 76 -12.19 0.19 1.33
N GLY A 77 -11.16 -0.62 1.57
CA GLY A 77 -10.51 -1.32 0.45
C GLY A 77 -9.30 -2.16 0.82
N ASN A 78 -8.86 -2.95 -0.16
CA ASN A 78 -7.63 -3.72 -0.12
C ASN A 78 -6.69 -3.19 -1.22
N PRO A 79 -5.97 -2.08 -0.99
CA PRO A 79 -5.04 -1.55 -1.98
C PRO A 79 -3.93 -2.57 -2.31
N PRO A 80 -3.34 -2.52 -3.51
CA PRO A 80 -2.25 -3.42 -3.90
C PRO A 80 -1.03 -3.26 -2.99
N TRP A 81 -0.48 -4.37 -2.51
CA TRP A 81 0.71 -4.41 -1.66
C TRP A 81 1.96 -4.58 -2.51
N VAL A 82 2.45 -3.48 -3.08
CA VAL A 82 3.62 -3.50 -3.96
C VAL A 82 4.71 -2.64 -3.35
N LYS A 83 5.84 -3.26 -3.00
CA LYS A 83 7.01 -2.50 -2.55
C LYS A 83 7.58 -1.69 -3.71
N TRP A 84 8.12 -0.53 -3.37
CA TRP A 84 8.69 0.40 -4.33
C TRP A 84 9.77 -0.21 -5.23
N GLU A 85 10.62 -1.08 -4.67
CA GLU A 85 11.71 -1.77 -5.35
C GLU A 85 11.27 -2.68 -6.50
N PHE A 86 9.98 -3.07 -6.53
CA PHE A 86 9.42 -3.91 -7.58
C PHE A 86 8.65 -3.11 -8.64
N LEU A 87 8.56 -1.78 -8.52
CA LEU A 87 7.91 -0.95 -9.53
C LEU A 87 8.85 -0.75 -10.73
N PRO A 88 8.32 -0.77 -11.97
CA PRO A 88 9.11 -0.39 -13.14
C PRO A 88 9.71 1.01 -12.97
N GLN A 89 10.99 1.18 -13.33
CA GLN A 89 11.76 2.40 -13.08
C GLN A 89 11.03 3.69 -13.50
N ASN A 90 10.53 3.73 -14.74
CA ASN A 90 9.81 4.90 -15.29
C ASN A 90 8.52 5.24 -14.51
N TYR A 91 7.87 4.22 -13.93
CA TYR A 91 6.68 4.40 -13.11
C TYR A 91 7.06 4.87 -11.70
N ALA A 92 8.09 4.27 -11.11
CA ALA A 92 8.63 4.66 -9.81
C ALA A 92 9.07 6.13 -9.79
N GLU A 93 9.77 6.61 -10.82
CA GLU A 93 10.22 8.02 -10.90
C GLU A 93 9.06 9.02 -10.89
N LYS A 94 7.98 8.75 -11.66
CA LYS A 94 6.78 9.61 -11.68
C LYS A 94 6.07 9.67 -10.34
N ILE A 95 6.06 8.57 -9.61
CA ILE A 95 5.40 8.50 -8.30
C ILE A 95 6.29 9.10 -7.22
N LYS A 96 7.62 9.03 -7.39
CA LYS A 96 8.58 9.53 -6.39
C LYS A 96 8.34 11.00 -6.06
N SER A 97 8.13 11.83 -7.08
CA SER A 97 7.81 13.26 -6.90
C SER A 97 6.53 13.43 -6.07
N LEU A 98 5.45 12.71 -6.40
CA LEU A 98 4.20 12.75 -5.66
C LEU A 98 4.36 12.34 -4.19
N CYS A 99 5.19 11.34 -3.90
CA CYS A 99 5.45 10.88 -2.53
C CYS A 99 6.28 11.88 -1.71
N ILE A 100 7.22 12.59 -2.35
CA ILE A 100 8.02 13.64 -1.72
C ILE A 100 7.13 14.83 -1.34
N ASP A 101 6.30 15.29 -2.28
CA ASP A 101 5.38 16.42 -2.06
C ASP A 101 4.40 16.14 -0.91
N ARG A 102 4.03 14.87 -0.74
CA ARG A 102 3.11 14.39 0.30
C ARG A 102 3.80 13.96 1.61
N LYS A 103 5.12 14.17 1.74
CA LYS A 103 5.91 13.82 2.93
C LYS A 103 5.76 12.35 3.38
N LEU A 104 5.57 11.44 2.42
CA LEU A 104 5.31 10.01 2.70
C LEU A 104 6.58 9.24 3.08
N PHE A 105 7.73 9.66 2.56
CA PHE A 105 9.00 9.04 2.89
C PHE A 105 9.46 9.43 4.30
N SER A 106 10.17 8.51 4.95
CA SER A 106 11.02 8.91 6.08
C SER A 106 12.04 9.94 5.57
N GLY A 107 12.27 11.03 6.30
CA GLY A 107 13.24 12.07 5.91
C GLY A 107 14.70 11.61 5.91
N GLN A 108 14.96 10.30 5.89
CA GLN A 108 16.27 9.68 5.94
C GLN A 108 16.73 9.28 4.54
N SER A 109 17.98 9.59 4.20
CA SER A 109 18.54 9.45 2.84
C SER A 109 19.16 8.08 2.54
N TYR A 110 19.13 7.12 3.47
CA TYR A 110 19.70 5.79 3.28
C TYR A 110 18.76 4.88 2.49
N MET A 111 19.29 4.04 1.58
CA MET A 111 18.50 3.26 0.61
C MET A 111 17.42 2.34 1.22
N GLY A 112 17.60 1.84 2.43
CA GLY A 112 16.59 1.04 3.14
C GLY A 112 15.42 1.86 3.71
N ALA A 113 15.60 3.17 3.90
CA ALA A 113 14.61 4.10 4.46
C ALA A 113 13.58 4.58 3.42
N ILE A 114 13.74 4.16 2.16
CA ILE A 114 12.94 4.61 0.98
C ILE A 114 12.02 3.47 0.47
N SER A 115 12.08 2.27 1.04
CA SER A 115 11.20 1.15 0.66
C SER A 115 9.78 1.35 1.22
N LEU A 116 9.01 2.21 0.57
CA LEU A 116 7.57 2.39 0.79
C LEU A 116 6.77 1.32 0.02
N ASN A 117 5.53 1.13 0.44
CA ASN A 117 4.54 0.33 -0.28
C ASN A 117 3.55 1.24 -1.00
N LEU A 118 3.16 0.88 -2.23
CA LEU A 118 2.18 1.61 -3.02
C LEU A 118 0.85 1.81 -2.27
N CYS A 119 0.47 0.89 -1.38
CA CYS A 119 -0.74 1.02 -0.57
C CYS A 119 -0.75 2.29 0.31
N ALA A 120 0.42 2.70 0.83
CA ALA A 120 0.56 3.90 1.65
C ALA A 120 0.28 5.18 0.85
N LEU A 121 0.74 5.22 -0.41
CA LEU A 121 0.43 6.33 -1.31
C LEU A 121 -1.06 6.36 -1.66
N ILE A 122 -1.64 5.22 -2.00
CA ILE A 122 -3.07 5.14 -2.32
C ILE A 122 -3.88 5.64 -1.13
N ALA A 123 -3.60 5.15 0.09
CA ALA A 123 -4.23 5.61 1.32
C ALA A 123 -4.16 7.14 1.48
N ASN A 124 -2.99 7.74 1.22
CA ASN A 124 -2.81 9.18 1.33
C ASN A 124 -3.61 9.95 0.27
N VAL A 125 -3.53 9.56 -1.00
CA VAL A 125 -4.21 10.23 -2.10
C VAL A 125 -5.74 10.13 -1.95
N THR A 126 -6.26 8.95 -1.59
CA THR A 126 -7.71 8.78 -1.41
C THR A 126 -8.22 9.58 -0.22
N SER A 127 -7.48 9.61 0.89
CA SER A 127 -7.84 10.41 2.07
C SER A 127 -7.81 11.91 1.78
N ASP A 128 -6.77 12.38 1.09
CA ASP A 128 -6.57 13.78 0.74
C ASP A 128 -7.62 14.30 -0.27
N LYS A 129 -8.00 13.48 -1.24
CA LYS A 129 -8.89 13.93 -2.33
C LYS A 129 -10.37 13.73 -2.05
N TRP A 130 -10.73 12.69 -1.31
CA TRP A 130 -12.13 12.24 -1.27
C TRP A 130 -12.72 12.16 0.13
N LEU A 131 -11.92 11.99 1.19
CA LEU A 131 -12.45 11.76 2.53
C LEU A 131 -12.95 13.06 3.19
N THR A 132 -14.13 13.00 3.81
CA THR A 132 -14.66 14.13 4.60
C THR A 132 -13.83 14.35 5.86
N ASN A 133 -14.06 15.49 6.54
CA ASN A 133 -13.35 15.79 7.80
C ASN A 133 -13.70 14.85 8.95
N LYS A 134 -14.88 14.21 8.91
CA LYS A 134 -15.32 13.21 9.89
C LYS A 134 -15.27 11.79 9.33
N GLY A 135 -14.67 11.62 8.15
CA GLY A 135 -14.65 10.36 7.45
C GLY A 135 -13.61 9.39 8.00
N LEU A 136 -13.84 8.11 7.72
CA LEU A 136 -12.99 6.99 8.11
C LEU A 136 -12.38 6.31 6.87
N LEU A 137 -11.07 6.11 6.89
CA LEU A 137 -10.37 5.24 5.95
C LEU A 137 -10.12 3.89 6.61
N ALA A 138 -10.58 2.79 6.00
CA ALA A 138 -10.41 1.42 6.50
C ALA A 138 -9.74 0.54 5.44
N PHE A 139 -8.40 0.42 5.49
CA PHE A 139 -7.61 -0.28 4.47
C PHE A 139 -6.89 -1.52 4.99
N LEU A 140 -6.94 -2.60 4.21
CA LEU A 140 -6.09 -3.77 4.41
C LEU A 140 -4.69 -3.50 3.86
N MET A 141 -3.69 -3.53 4.73
CA MET A 141 -2.30 -3.25 4.37
C MET A 141 -1.31 -4.15 5.13
N PRO A 142 -0.05 -4.27 4.68
CA PRO A 142 0.97 -5.06 5.38
C PRO A 142 1.18 -4.61 6.82
N LYS A 143 1.39 -5.58 7.72
CA LYS A 143 1.69 -5.34 9.15
C LYS A 143 3.00 -4.59 9.38
N THR A 144 3.93 -4.72 8.45
CA THR A 144 5.27 -4.10 8.50
C THR A 144 5.21 -2.57 8.57
N ILE A 145 4.14 -1.95 8.08
CA ILE A 145 3.90 -0.51 8.15
C ILE A 145 3.90 0.01 9.60
N MET A 146 3.48 -0.82 10.57
CA MET A 146 3.45 -0.42 11.98
C MET A 146 4.83 -0.13 12.56
N THR A 147 5.88 -0.82 12.10
CA THR A 147 7.16 -0.86 12.81
C THR A 147 8.36 -0.41 11.98
N GLN A 148 8.34 -0.60 10.66
CA GLN A 148 9.49 -0.32 9.81
C GLN A 148 9.75 1.18 9.63
N ASP A 149 11.00 1.61 9.72
CA ASP A 149 11.35 3.04 9.68
C ASP A 149 11.08 3.70 8.32
N SER A 150 11.07 2.95 7.21
CA SER A 150 10.74 3.48 5.88
C SER A 150 9.33 4.10 5.81
N TYR A 151 8.40 3.63 6.65
CA TYR A 151 7.04 4.16 6.74
C TYR A 151 6.88 5.28 7.77
N ALA A 152 7.97 5.86 8.28
CA ALA A 152 7.87 6.90 9.29
C ALA A 152 7.10 8.13 8.80
N GLY A 153 7.31 8.55 7.55
CA GLY A 153 6.53 9.62 6.91
C GLY A 153 5.05 9.25 6.77
N PHE A 154 4.75 8.04 6.31
CA PHE A 154 3.38 7.55 6.22
C PHE A 154 2.66 7.47 7.57
N ARG A 155 3.30 7.03 8.66
CA ARG A 155 2.68 7.03 10.01
C ARG A 155 2.42 8.44 10.56
N ASN A 156 3.16 9.42 10.07
CA ASN A 156 2.81 10.83 10.28
C ASN A 156 1.64 11.28 9.40
N PHE A 157 1.41 10.65 8.26
CA PHE A 157 0.19 10.77 7.43
C PHE A 157 -0.30 12.21 7.23
N TYR A 158 0.57 13.09 6.74
CA TYR A 158 0.18 14.45 6.37
C TYR A 158 -0.59 14.49 5.05
N LEU A 159 -1.59 15.35 4.97
CA LEU A 159 -2.37 15.65 3.78
C LEU A 159 -1.83 16.92 3.10
N SER A 160 -2.32 17.22 1.90
CA SER A 160 -1.79 18.31 1.07
C SER A 160 -2.10 19.70 1.64
N ASP A 161 -3.16 19.83 2.43
CA ASP A 161 -3.54 21.05 3.15
C ASP A 161 -2.77 21.25 4.47
N GLY A 162 -1.85 20.34 4.81
CA GLY A 162 -1.08 20.36 6.05
C GLY A 162 -1.79 19.71 7.25
N SER A 163 -3.05 19.29 7.10
CA SER A 163 -3.73 18.47 8.11
C SER A 163 -3.15 17.04 8.15
N ARG A 164 -3.57 16.25 9.14
CA ARG A 164 -3.03 14.92 9.40
C ARG A 164 -4.14 13.90 9.62
N MET A 165 -3.92 12.68 9.13
CA MET A 165 -4.70 11.50 9.52
C MET A 165 -4.05 10.80 10.71
N TYR A 166 -4.87 10.25 11.60
CA TYR A 166 -4.45 9.52 12.78
C TYR A 166 -5.05 8.12 12.75
N LEU A 167 -4.21 7.14 13.10
CA LEU A 167 -4.58 5.75 13.24
C LEU A 167 -5.35 5.61 14.55
N SER A 168 -6.65 5.33 14.48
CA SER A 168 -7.50 5.21 15.67
C SER A 168 -7.61 3.78 16.17
N GLU A 169 -7.57 2.80 15.27
CA GLU A 169 -7.79 1.39 15.57
C GLU A 169 -7.13 0.49 14.52
N ILE A 170 -6.88 -0.77 14.88
CA ILE A 170 -6.35 -1.79 13.98
C ILE A 170 -7.03 -3.14 14.22
N ASP A 171 -7.34 -3.84 13.14
CA ASP A 171 -7.59 -5.29 13.20
C ASP A 171 -6.34 -6.06 12.77
N ASP A 172 -5.79 -6.91 13.64
CA ASP A 172 -4.65 -7.76 13.31
C ASP A 172 -5.08 -9.15 12.86
N TRP A 173 -4.91 -9.42 11.58
CA TRP A 173 -5.24 -10.69 10.93
C TRP A 173 -4.06 -11.67 10.91
N SER A 174 -2.95 -11.38 11.60
CA SER A 174 -1.73 -12.19 11.52
C SER A 174 -1.94 -13.66 11.90
N ASN A 175 -2.88 -13.92 12.81
CA ASN A 175 -3.23 -15.25 13.31
C ASN A 175 -4.57 -15.76 12.75
N ALA A 176 -5.09 -15.12 11.71
CA ALA A 176 -6.37 -15.47 11.08
C ALA A 176 -6.27 -16.65 10.09
N GLY A 177 -5.10 -17.27 9.94
CA GLY A 177 -4.93 -18.48 9.11
C GLY A 177 -4.64 -18.23 7.62
N ASN A 178 -4.19 -17.03 7.25
CA ASN A 178 -3.81 -16.64 5.87
C ASN A 178 -4.95 -16.85 4.83
N PRO A 179 -5.95 -15.95 4.78
CA PRO A 179 -7.07 -16.07 3.83
C PRO A 179 -6.66 -15.91 2.36
N PHE A 180 -5.57 -15.19 2.07
CA PHE A 180 -5.06 -15.00 0.72
C PHE A 180 -4.26 -16.23 0.27
N ILE A 181 -4.69 -16.88 -0.82
CA ILE A 181 -4.10 -18.16 -1.28
C ILE A 181 -2.66 -17.99 -1.79
N VAL A 182 -2.35 -16.82 -2.35
CA VAL A 182 -1.08 -16.57 -3.07
C VAL A 182 -0.01 -15.90 -2.22
N THR A 183 -0.34 -15.45 -1.01
CA THR A 183 0.60 -14.73 -0.14
C THR A 183 0.41 -15.11 1.32
N THR A 184 1.51 -15.19 2.05
CA THR A 184 1.53 -15.39 3.51
C THR A 184 1.93 -14.12 4.26
N GLU A 185 2.07 -13.01 3.55
CA GLU A 185 2.38 -11.71 4.13
C GLU A 185 1.35 -11.35 5.20
N LYS A 186 1.84 -10.96 6.38
CA LYS A 186 0.99 -10.58 7.51
C LYS A 186 0.43 -9.19 7.25
N PHE A 187 -0.86 -9.03 7.48
CA PHE A 187 -1.60 -7.82 7.17
C PHE A 187 -2.56 -7.47 8.30
N MET A 188 -3.02 -6.22 8.26
CA MET A 188 -3.91 -5.62 9.23
C MET A 188 -4.96 -4.76 8.51
N THR A 189 -6.13 -4.58 9.11
CA THR A 189 -7.01 -3.46 8.76
C THR A 189 -6.56 -2.24 9.54
N TYR A 190 -6.31 -1.13 8.87
CA TYR A 190 -5.97 0.13 9.50
C TYR A 190 -7.14 1.09 9.40
N PHE A 191 -7.54 1.67 10.54
CA PHE A 191 -8.61 2.66 10.63
C PHE A 191 -8.00 4.04 10.86
N TYR A 192 -8.06 4.90 9.85
CA TYR A 192 -7.54 6.27 9.91
C TYR A 192 -8.66 7.30 9.86
N GLU A 193 -8.59 8.29 10.73
CA GLU A 193 -9.51 9.43 10.80
C GLU A 193 -8.75 10.75 10.97
N LYS A 194 -9.40 11.91 10.85
CA LYS A 194 -8.73 13.22 11.07
C LYS A 194 -8.70 13.66 12.54
N ASN A 195 -9.38 12.93 13.42
CA ASN A 195 -9.40 13.23 14.85
C ASN A 195 -8.02 12.94 15.45
N PRO A 196 -7.41 13.89 16.21
CA PRO A 196 -6.12 13.65 16.83
C PRO A 196 -6.13 12.49 17.82
N VAL A 197 -5.13 11.62 17.71
CA VAL A 197 -4.93 10.48 18.62
C VAL A 197 -3.54 10.56 19.26
N ASP A 198 -3.49 10.46 20.58
CA ASP A 198 -2.23 10.38 21.33
C ASP A 198 -1.73 8.93 21.40
N TYR A 199 -0.82 8.58 20.49
CA TYR A 199 -0.24 7.23 20.41
C TYR A 199 0.60 6.84 21.63
N SER A 200 0.97 7.78 22.52
CA SER A 200 1.69 7.47 23.77
C SER A 200 0.78 6.81 24.83
N ASN A 201 -0.54 7.06 24.73
CA ASN A 201 -1.59 6.40 25.50
C ASN A 201 -2.09 5.11 24.82
N GLY A 202 -1.70 4.95 23.56
CA GLY A 202 -1.93 3.78 22.73
C GLY A 202 -3.26 3.77 22.01
N ILE A 203 -3.36 2.86 21.05
CA ILE A 203 -4.54 2.63 20.24
C ILE A 203 -4.98 1.16 20.38
N PRO A 204 -6.29 0.87 20.34
CA PRO A 204 -6.79 -0.50 20.41
C PRO A 204 -6.34 -1.33 19.20
N ILE A 205 -6.12 -2.63 19.45
CA ILE A 205 -5.95 -3.64 18.41
C ILE A 205 -6.95 -4.76 18.66
N ASN A 206 -7.74 -5.13 17.67
CA ASN A 206 -8.52 -6.36 17.69
C ASN A 206 -7.67 -7.48 17.09
N LEU A 207 -7.23 -8.42 17.92
CA LEU A 207 -6.39 -9.54 17.49
C LEU A 207 -7.28 -10.72 17.07
N PHE A 208 -7.31 -11.03 15.77
CA PHE A 208 -8.08 -12.13 15.22
C PHE A 208 -7.29 -13.43 15.23
N TYR A 209 -7.70 -14.37 16.07
CA TYR A 209 -7.15 -15.72 16.14
C TYR A 209 -8.15 -16.71 15.53
N LYS A 210 -7.79 -17.34 14.41
CA LYS A 210 -8.62 -18.42 13.86
C LYS A 210 -8.62 -19.60 14.84
N LYS A 211 -9.79 -20.12 15.20
CA LYS A 211 -9.92 -21.32 16.03
C LYS A 211 -9.18 -22.50 15.39
N SER A 212 -8.53 -23.32 16.20
CA SER A 212 -7.65 -24.41 15.73
C SER A 212 -8.41 -25.50 14.97
N ASN A 213 -9.68 -25.74 15.33
CA ASN A 213 -10.56 -26.73 14.71
C ASN A 213 -11.15 -26.29 13.37
N VAL A 214 -10.98 -25.03 12.94
CA VAL A 214 -11.54 -24.51 11.69
C VAL A 214 -10.43 -24.38 10.64
N LYS A 215 -10.65 -24.88 9.42
CA LYS A 215 -9.71 -24.70 8.30
C LYS A 215 -9.97 -23.36 7.60
N ILE A 216 -8.92 -22.63 7.22
CA ILE A 216 -9.10 -21.35 6.50
C ILE A 216 -9.84 -21.52 5.16
N THR A 217 -9.67 -22.67 4.51
CA THR A 217 -10.36 -23.02 3.26
C THR A 217 -11.88 -23.16 3.44
N GLU A 218 -12.36 -23.43 4.66
CA GLU A 218 -13.78 -23.45 4.99
C GLU A 218 -14.30 -22.02 5.22
N VAL A 219 -13.55 -21.21 5.96
CA VAL A 219 -13.84 -19.78 6.18
C VAL A 219 -13.99 -19.04 4.84
N ASN A 220 -13.08 -19.31 3.89
CA ASN A 220 -13.06 -18.67 2.57
C ASN A 220 -14.29 -19.01 1.68
N ARG A 221 -15.15 -19.95 2.09
CA ARG A 221 -16.40 -20.28 1.37
C ARG A 221 -17.52 -19.27 1.63
N PHE A 222 -17.35 -18.43 2.65
CA PHE A 222 -18.35 -17.44 3.05
C PHE A 222 -17.98 -16.05 2.55
N HIS A 223 -19.00 -15.24 2.25
CA HIS A 223 -18.84 -13.90 1.68
C HIS A 223 -19.27 -12.76 2.63
N THR A 224 -19.62 -13.09 3.88
CA THR A 224 -20.11 -12.12 4.87
C THR A 224 -19.46 -12.36 6.22
N PHE A 225 -19.03 -11.30 6.89
CA PHE A 225 -18.37 -11.39 8.20
C PHE A 225 -19.22 -12.11 9.26
N GLU A 226 -20.53 -11.84 9.28
CA GLU A 226 -21.46 -12.48 10.23
C GLU A 226 -21.43 -14.01 10.21
N LYS A 227 -21.15 -14.63 9.06
CA LYS A 227 -21.08 -16.09 8.92
C LYS A 227 -19.75 -16.68 9.40
N VAL A 228 -18.72 -15.85 9.53
CA VAL A 228 -17.35 -16.30 9.86
C VAL A 228 -16.86 -15.80 11.20
N LYS A 229 -17.54 -14.82 11.83
CA LYS A 229 -17.11 -14.22 13.11
C LYS A 229 -16.85 -15.27 14.19
N ASP A 230 -17.70 -16.31 14.26
CA ASP A 230 -17.60 -17.36 15.27
C ASP A 230 -16.45 -18.35 15.00
N PHE A 231 -15.80 -18.29 13.84
CA PHE A 231 -14.58 -19.04 13.56
C PHE A 231 -13.32 -18.40 14.13
N PHE A 232 -13.44 -17.17 14.64
CA PHE A 232 -12.35 -16.43 15.25
C PHE A 232 -12.59 -16.28 16.75
N GLN A 233 -11.50 -16.28 17.51
CA GLN A 233 -11.43 -15.70 18.84
C GLN A 233 -10.82 -14.32 18.67
N ILE A 234 -11.53 -13.29 19.13
CA ILE A 234 -11.05 -11.91 19.13
C ILE A 234 -10.49 -11.62 20.53
N LYS A 235 -9.29 -11.04 20.59
CA LYS A 235 -8.67 -10.59 21.84
C LYS A 235 -8.29 -9.12 21.73
N ASP A 236 -8.43 -8.40 22.83
CA ASP A 236 -8.04 -7.00 22.90
C ASP A 236 -6.52 -6.87 23.11
N GLY A 237 -5.86 -6.23 22.16
CA GLY A 237 -4.48 -5.79 22.24
C GLY A 237 -4.38 -4.27 22.21
N MET A 238 -3.14 -3.79 22.22
CA MET A 238 -2.85 -2.35 22.15
C MET A 238 -1.57 -2.08 21.36
N ALA A 239 -1.55 -0.97 20.61
CA ALA A 239 -0.37 -0.45 19.93
C ALA A 239 0.06 0.86 20.59
N TYR A 240 1.36 1.04 20.85
CA TYR A 240 1.89 2.25 21.49
C TYR A 240 3.08 2.81 20.73
N GLN A 241 3.18 4.13 20.67
CA GLN A 241 4.42 4.80 20.32
C GLN A 241 5.23 5.08 21.60
N LEU A 242 6.30 4.32 21.82
CA LEU A 242 7.12 4.40 23.05
C LEU A 242 8.17 5.51 23.02
N SER A 243 8.54 5.99 21.85
CA SER A 243 9.58 7.01 21.66
C SER A 243 8.99 8.21 20.95
N GLU A 244 9.26 9.41 21.46
CA GLU A 244 8.86 10.65 20.80
C GLU A 244 9.61 10.86 19.47
N ASN A 245 10.82 10.30 19.36
CA ASN A 245 11.71 10.48 18.21
C ASN A 245 11.53 9.43 17.11
N ARG A 246 10.69 8.40 17.33
CA ARG A 246 10.35 7.39 16.32
C ARG A 246 8.84 7.18 16.26
N THR A 247 8.31 7.11 15.05
CA THR A 247 6.87 6.90 14.81
C THR A 247 6.47 5.42 14.83
N GLY A 248 7.42 4.50 14.99
CA GLY A 248 7.15 3.06 15.00
C GLY A 248 6.39 2.63 16.25
N PHE A 249 5.41 1.76 16.06
CA PHE A 249 4.59 1.24 17.15
C PHE A 249 5.19 -0.02 17.76
N THR A 250 4.99 -0.18 19.06
CA THR A 250 5.14 -1.45 19.78
C THR A 250 3.76 -2.07 19.96
N LEU A 251 3.60 -3.31 19.50
CA LEU A 251 2.33 -4.04 19.56
C LEU A 251 2.34 -4.96 20.79
N LEU A 252 1.36 -4.79 21.67
CA LEU A 252 1.14 -5.66 22.81
C LEU A 252 -0.07 -6.56 22.55
N PRO A 253 0.06 -7.88 22.71
CA PRO A 253 -1.02 -8.83 22.46
C PRO A 253 -2.12 -8.81 23.54
N GLU A 254 -1.95 -8.01 24.59
CA GLU A 254 -2.88 -7.85 25.69
C GLU A 254 -2.92 -6.37 26.10
N ARG A 255 -4.10 -5.89 26.49
CA ARG A 255 -4.30 -4.53 27.02
C ARG A 255 -3.79 -4.42 28.47
N ASP A 256 -2.48 -4.51 28.64
CA ASP A 256 -1.81 -4.37 29.94
C ASP A 256 -0.95 -3.11 30.02
N TYR A 257 -1.47 -2.10 30.72
CA TYR A 257 -0.78 -0.84 30.98
C TYR A 257 0.44 -0.99 31.93
N THR A 258 0.55 -2.09 32.65
CA THR A 258 1.71 -2.39 33.51
C THR A 258 2.94 -2.71 32.67
N ILE A 259 2.78 -3.55 31.64
CA ILE A 259 3.84 -3.84 30.66
C ILE A 259 4.23 -2.56 29.93
N LEU A 260 3.27 -1.73 29.53
CA LEU A 260 3.55 -0.43 28.92
C LEU A 260 4.49 0.43 29.78
N ARG A 261 4.21 0.57 31.08
CA ARG A 261 5.07 1.33 32.01
C ARG A 261 6.49 0.78 32.03
N LYS A 262 6.65 -0.54 32.10
CA LYS A 262 7.97 -1.20 32.07
C LYS A 262 8.70 -0.95 30.75
N LEU A 263 8.00 -0.99 29.62
CA LEU A 263 8.58 -0.73 28.31
C LEU A 263 9.01 0.74 28.13
N LYS A 264 8.26 1.68 28.72
CA LYS A 264 8.67 3.09 28.74
C LYS A 264 9.98 3.30 29.52
N LEU A 265 10.25 2.51 30.57
CA LEU A 265 11.51 2.60 31.35
C LEU A 265 12.76 2.19 30.55
N ILE A 266 12.61 1.32 29.54
CA ILE A 266 13.74 0.86 28.71
C ILE A 266 13.85 1.62 27.37
N SER A 267 12.90 2.51 27.08
CA SER A 267 12.92 3.39 25.92
C SER A 267 13.81 4.60 26.21
N GLY A 268 14.82 4.86 25.39
CA GLY A 268 15.73 5.99 25.59
C GLY A 268 17.12 5.76 25.02
N THR A 269 18.08 6.52 25.51
CA THR A 269 19.49 6.37 25.16
C THR A 269 20.08 5.18 25.91
N SER A 270 20.68 4.26 25.16
CA SER A 270 21.45 3.15 25.72
C SER A 270 22.94 3.49 25.65
N ASP A 271 23.65 3.33 26.77
CA ASP A 271 25.12 3.44 26.80
C ASP A 271 25.79 2.31 26.01
N TYR A 272 25.06 1.22 25.76
CA TYR A 272 25.52 0.11 24.95
C TYR A 272 25.53 0.49 23.47
N LYS A 273 26.73 0.64 22.90
CA LYS A 273 26.93 0.86 21.46
C LYS A 273 26.73 -0.44 20.70
N ALA A 274 25.52 -0.63 20.16
CA ALA A 274 25.26 -1.73 19.24
C ALA A 274 26.22 -1.67 18.04
N ARG A 275 26.84 -2.81 17.72
CA ARG A 275 27.65 -3.00 16.52
C ARG A 275 26.83 -3.86 15.57
N SER A 276 26.68 -3.43 14.31
CA SER A 276 26.19 -4.33 13.28
C SER A 276 27.15 -5.51 13.18
N GLY A 277 26.64 -6.73 13.15
CA GLY A 277 27.47 -7.91 12.89
C GLY A 277 28.10 -7.85 11.50
N VAL A 278 29.00 -8.80 11.22
CA VAL A 278 29.54 -8.98 9.87
C VAL A 278 28.45 -9.61 9.00
N GLU A 279 28.01 -8.91 7.97
CA GLU A 279 27.10 -9.43 6.95
C GLU A 279 27.91 -9.99 5.78
N PHE A 280 27.55 -11.18 5.30
CA PHE A 280 28.17 -11.84 4.15
C PHE A 280 27.17 -11.92 3.00
N THR A 281 26.98 -10.79 2.30
CA THR A 281 26.13 -10.70 1.12
C THR A 281 26.92 -10.11 -0.06
N PRO A 282 27.00 -10.78 -1.22
CA PRO A 282 26.42 -12.08 -1.54
C PRO A 282 27.25 -13.25 -0.95
N ALA A 283 26.60 -14.12 -0.18
CA ALA A 283 27.26 -15.21 0.52
C ALA A 283 28.12 -16.09 -0.41
N GLU A 284 27.60 -16.42 -1.61
CA GLU A 284 28.30 -17.30 -2.55
C GLU A 284 29.67 -16.77 -3.01
N VAL A 285 29.94 -15.46 -2.93
CA VAL A 285 31.27 -14.89 -3.25
C VAL A 285 32.28 -15.17 -2.14
N TYR A 286 31.84 -15.17 -0.89
CA TYR A 286 32.73 -15.25 0.27
C TYR A 286 32.92 -16.67 0.80
N PHE A 287 31.94 -17.55 0.58
CA PHE A 287 32.03 -18.94 0.99
C PHE A 287 32.58 -19.82 -0.14
N ILE A 288 33.65 -20.55 0.17
CA ILE A 288 34.30 -21.50 -0.73
C ILE A 288 34.32 -22.88 -0.08
N GLU A 289 34.15 -23.91 -0.90
CA GLU A 289 34.25 -25.31 -0.49
C GLU A 289 35.34 -26.04 -1.29
N PRO A 290 36.08 -26.97 -0.69
CA PRO A 290 37.11 -27.72 -1.39
C PRO A 290 36.47 -28.59 -2.46
N GLU A 291 36.91 -28.43 -3.71
CA GLU A 291 36.42 -29.23 -4.83
C GLU A 291 37.31 -30.45 -5.06
N LYS A 292 38.63 -30.25 -5.12
CA LYS A 292 39.57 -31.32 -5.43
C LYS A 292 40.94 -31.08 -4.82
N ARG A 293 41.56 -32.12 -4.26
CA ARG A 293 42.95 -32.09 -3.82
C ARG A 293 43.90 -32.24 -5.01
N THR A 294 44.88 -31.36 -5.14
CA THR A 294 45.88 -31.39 -6.21
C THR A 294 47.23 -31.95 -5.75
N SER A 295 47.57 -31.75 -4.48
CA SER A 295 48.82 -32.25 -3.89
C SER A 295 48.62 -32.61 -2.42
N LYS A 296 49.68 -33.10 -1.74
CA LYS A 296 49.61 -33.47 -0.33
C LYS A 296 49.10 -32.32 0.56
N ASN A 297 49.31 -31.05 0.23
CA ASN A 297 48.78 -29.93 1.03
C ASN A 297 48.08 -28.84 0.18
N THR A 298 47.58 -29.17 -1.02
CA THR A 298 46.97 -28.18 -1.92
C THR A 298 45.60 -28.64 -2.41
N PHE A 299 44.64 -27.71 -2.45
CA PHE A 299 43.26 -27.94 -2.87
C PHE A 299 42.82 -26.86 -3.86
N TYR A 300 42.05 -27.27 -4.86
CA TYR A 300 41.16 -26.39 -5.59
C TYR A 300 39.89 -26.17 -4.78
N PHE A 301 39.43 -24.93 -4.78
CA PHE A 301 38.21 -24.49 -4.14
C PHE A 301 37.26 -23.96 -5.19
N ARG A 302 35.97 -24.18 -4.97
CA ARG A 302 34.89 -23.56 -5.74
C ARG A 302 34.00 -22.78 -4.80
N ASN A 303 33.24 -21.82 -5.34
CA ASN A 303 32.24 -21.10 -4.57
C ASN A 303 31.17 -22.08 -4.03
N SER A 304 30.82 -21.93 -2.75
CA SER A 304 29.74 -22.68 -2.13
C SER A 304 28.40 -22.23 -2.72
N GLU A 305 27.55 -23.18 -3.10
CA GLU A 305 26.22 -22.88 -3.64
C GLU A 305 25.16 -22.96 -2.52
N PHE A 306 24.41 -21.88 -2.31
CA PHE A 306 23.32 -21.87 -1.31
C PHE A 306 21.96 -21.87 -2.00
N LYS A 307 21.10 -22.84 -1.66
CA LYS A 307 19.76 -22.99 -2.25
C LYS A 307 18.92 -21.69 -2.22
N ASN A 308 19.11 -20.86 -1.20
CA ASN A 308 18.34 -19.64 -0.97
C ASN A 308 19.11 -18.35 -1.31
N SER A 309 20.31 -18.42 -1.91
CA SER A 309 21.03 -17.20 -2.30
C SER A 309 20.31 -16.53 -3.47
N VAL A 310 20.02 -15.24 -3.32
CA VAL A 310 19.44 -14.39 -4.37
C VAL A 310 20.48 -14.08 -5.45
N TYR A 311 21.74 -13.91 -5.06
CA TYR A 311 22.86 -13.62 -5.95
C TYR A 311 23.68 -14.90 -6.15
N LYS A 312 23.69 -15.40 -7.38
CA LYS A 312 24.43 -16.60 -7.77
C LYS A 312 25.76 -16.21 -8.41
N VAL A 313 26.84 -16.88 -8.04
CA VAL A 313 28.10 -16.75 -8.78
C VAL A 313 27.94 -17.49 -10.12
N ALA A 314 28.28 -16.82 -11.22
CA ALA A 314 28.21 -17.43 -12.54
C ALA A 314 29.15 -18.64 -12.62
N LYS A 315 28.67 -19.75 -13.21
CA LYS A 315 29.51 -20.91 -13.46
C LYS A 315 30.42 -20.59 -14.65
N ASN A 316 31.73 -20.50 -14.39
CA ASN A 316 32.74 -20.38 -15.44
C ASN A 316 33.04 -21.73 -16.08
#